data_AF-A0AAU5AFX5-F1
#
_entry.id   AF-A0AAU5AFX5-F1
#
_cell.length_a   1.000
_cell.length_b   1.000
_cell.length_c   1.000
_cell.angle_alpha   90.00
_cell.angle_beta   90.00
_cell.angle_gamma   90.00
#
_symmetry.space_group_name_H-M   'P 1'
#
loop_
_entity.id
_entity.type
_entity.pdbx_description
1 polymer ?
#
loop_
_entity_poly.entity_id
_entity_poly.type
_entity_poly.pdbx_seq_one_letter_code
_entity_poly.pdbx_strand_id
1 'polypeptide(L)'
;MTYDGEPVSFIGRRTPPGHRVRTVVIRAGDALDYVSEEWTDALVVVEEGLLEVECSSGARARFGSGAVLTFAGVQPRRLLNPGATSLVLSALTR
;
A
#
# COMPACT_ATOMS: atom_id res chain seq x y z
N MET A 1 -24.59 -3.00 -3.88
CA MET A 1 -23.96 -2.52 -5.12
C MET A 1 -22.55 -3.05 -5.13
N THR A 2 -22.32 -4.18 -5.79
CA THR A 2 -20.98 -4.77 -5.90
C THR A 2 -20.36 -4.17 -7.16
N TYR A 3 -19.23 -3.47 -7.02
CA TYR A 3 -18.51 -2.89 -8.14
C TYR A 3 -17.88 -4.04 -8.93
N ASP A 4 -18.30 -4.25 -10.18
CA ASP A 4 -17.90 -5.38 -11.05
C ASP A 4 -16.58 -5.10 -11.80
N GLY A 5 -15.75 -4.21 -11.27
CA GLY A 5 -14.44 -3.90 -11.82
C GLY A 5 -13.39 -4.84 -11.25
N GLU A 6 -12.50 -5.36 -12.10
CA GLU A 6 -11.33 -6.09 -11.62
C GLU A 6 -10.54 -5.23 -10.61
N PRO A 7 -10.01 -5.85 -9.53
CA PRO A 7 -9.13 -5.15 -8.61
C PRO A 7 -7.99 -4.45 -9.37
N VAL A 8 -7.71 -3.20 -9.01
CA VAL A 8 -6.53 -2.51 -9.54
C VAL A 8 -5.30 -3.32 -9.11
N SER A 9 -4.44 -3.63 -10.06
CA SER A 9 -3.15 -4.29 -9.83
C SER A 9 -2.13 -3.73 -10.80
N PHE A 10 -0.88 -3.61 -10.35
CA PHE A 10 0.26 -3.21 -11.17
C PHE A 10 1.28 -4.34 -11.37
N ILE A 11 1.11 -5.49 -10.72
CA ILE A 11 1.97 -6.65 -10.92
C ILE A 11 1.77 -7.19 -12.33
N GLY A 12 2.88 -7.36 -13.08
CA GLY A 12 2.86 -7.90 -14.44
C GLY A 12 2.18 -7.00 -15.48
N ARG A 13 1.72 -5.80 -15.11
CA ARG A 13 1.13 -4.83 -16.03
C ARG A 13 2.17 -3.82 -16.52
N ARG A 14 1.96 -3.29 -17.73
CA ARG A 14 2.79 -2.19 -18.24
C ARG A 14 2.52 -0.93 -17.42
N THR A 15 3.59 -0.31 -16.93
CA THR A 15 3.52 1.00 -16.28
C THR A 15 3.03 2.05 -17.28
N PRO A 16 2.02 2.86 -16.93
CA PRO A 16 1.59 3.97 -17.78
C PRO A 16 2.76 4.92 -18.09
N PRO A 17 2.81 5.53 -19.29
CA PRO A 17 3.84 6.51 -19.62
C PRO A 17 3.88 7.65 -18.60
N GLY A 18 5.09 8.11 -18.26
CA GLY A 18 5.29 9.18 -17.28
C GLY A 18 4.90 8.81 -15.85
N HIS A 19 4.91 7.52 -15.52
CA HIS A 19 4.72 7.01 -14.16
C HIS A 19 5.80 6.00 -13.82
N ARG A 20 5.97 5.73 -12.53
CA ARG A 20 6.84 4.68 -12.00
C ARG A 20 6.06 3.82 -11.03
N VAL A 21 6.28 2.50 -11.10
CA VAL A 21 5.75 1.56 -10.11
C VAL A 21 6.92 1.02 -9.29
N ARG A 22 6.81 1.13 -7.98
CA ARG A 22 7.72 0.49 -7.01
C ARG A 22 6.95 -0.57 -6.24
N THR A 23 7.49 -1.79 -6.20
CA THR A 23 6.94 -2.85 -5.37
C THR A 23 7.65 -2.86 -4.01
N VAL A 24 6.87 -2.91 -2.94
CA VAL A 24 7.35 -3.01 -1.56
C VAL A 24 6.82 -4.31 -0.98
N VAL A 25 7.72 -5.12 -0.41
CA VAL A 25 7.38 -6.39 0.23
C VAL A 25 7.72 -6.32 1.71
N ILE A 26 6.73 -6.55 2.56
CA ILE A 26 6.88 -6.60 4.02
C ILE A 26 6.61 -8.03 4.48
N ARG A 27 7.56 -8.68 5.13
CA ARG A 27 7.39 -10.07 5.58
C ARG A 27 6.33 -10.15 6.68
N ALA A 28 5.81 -11.36 6.92
CA ALA A 28 4.87 -11.63 7.99
C ALA A 28 5.43 -11.16 9.34
N GLY A 29 4.66 -10.35 10.08
CA GLY A 29 5.05 -9.80 11.38
C GLY A 29 6.00 -8.59 11.32
N ASP A 30 6.55 -8.26 10.15
CA ASP A 30 7.44 -7.11 10.00
C ASP A 30 6.65 -5.81 9.85
N ALA A 31 7.38 -4.70 10.04
CA ALA A 31 6.90 -3.36 9.80
C ALA A 31 7.93 -2.55 9.02
N LEU A 32 7.44 -1.56 8.28
CA LEU A 32 8.22 -0.55 7.60
C LEU A 32 7.92 0.80 8.26
N ASP A 33 8.96 1.50 8.71
CA ASP A 33 8.82 2.88 9.17
C ASP A 33 8.45 3.78 8.00
N TYR A 34 7.51 4.69 8.24
CA TYR A 34 7.01 5.58 7.20
C TYR A 34 7.93 6.78 7.03
N VAL A 35 8.46 6.94 5.81
CA VAL A 35 9.26 8.10 5.39
C VAL A 35 8.45 8.85 4.32
N SER A 36 7.96 10.05 4.65
CA SER A 36 7.03 10.81 3.80
C SER A 36 7.48 10.98 2.35
N GLU A 37 8.76 11.23 2.14
CA GLU A 37 9.41 11.50 0.87
C GLU A 37 9.34 10.27 -0.06
N GLU A 38 9.30 9.07 0.53
CA GLU A 38 9.18 7.82 -0.23
C GLU A 38 7.77 7.54 -0.76
N TRP A 39 6.76 8.19 -0.19
CA TRP A 39 5.35 7.94 -0.47
C TRP A 39 4.61 9.18 -0.98
N THR A 40 5.34 10.28 -1.19
CA THR A 40 4.79 11.52 -1.74
C THR A 40 4.22 11.25 -3.13
N ASP A 41 3.00 11.73 -3.37
CA ASP A 41 2.23 11.53 -4.60
C ASP A 41 2.03 10.06 -5.00
N ALA A 42 2.19 9.11 -4.06
CA ALA A 42 2.00 7.70 -4.31
C ALA A 42 0.53 7.29 -4.21
N LEU A 43 0.05 6.62 -5.25
CA LEU A 43 -1.14 5.77 -5.19
C LEU A 43 -0.68 4.35 -4.83
N VAL A 44 -1.13 3.85 -3.69
CA VAL A 44 -0.71 2.55 -3.16
C VAL A 44 -1.80 1.53 -3.33
N VAL A 45 -1.45 0.37 -3.86
CA VAL A 45 -2.34 -0.79 -3.99
C VAL A 45 -1.82 -1.90 -3.09
N VAL A 46 -2.71 -2.48 -2.28
CA VAL A 46 -2.43 -3.74 -1.60
C VAL A 46 -2.63 -4.87 -2.61
N GLU A 47 -1.55 -5.39 -3.16
CA GLU A 47 -1.60 -6.46 -4.16
C GLU A 47 -1.92 -7.80 -3.48
N GLU A 48 -1.26 -8.07 -2.35
CA GLU A 48 -1.41 -9.31 -1.60
C GLU A 48 -1.27 -9.08 -0.10
N GLY A 49 -2.09 -9.76 0.69
CA GLY A 49 -1.97 -9.79 2.15
C GLY A 49 -2.84 -8.74 2.84
N LEU A 50 -2.43 -8.38 4.05
CA LEU A 50 -3.14 -7.44 4.91
C LEU A 50 -2.18 -6.35 5.37
N LEU A 51 -2.48 -5.10 5.01
CA LEU A 51 -1.76 -3.92 5.50
C LEU A 51 -2.46 -3.38 6.75
N GLU A 52 -1.73 -3.16 7.83
CA GLU A 52 -2.16 -2.30 8.93
C GLU A 52 -1.35 -0.99 8.88
N VAL A 53 -2.04 0.15 8.84
CA VAL A 53 -1.42 1.47 8.90
C VAL A 53 -1.58 2.00 10.32
N GLU A 54 -0.46 2.28 10.98
CA GLU A 54 -0.44 2.97 12.27
C GLU A 54 -0.11 4.44 12.04
N CYS A 55 -0.99 5.34 12.47
CA CYS A 55 -0.78 6.78 12.43
C CYS A 55 -0.05 7.28 13.68
N SER A 56 0.57 8.46 13.59
CA SER A 56 1.24 9.12 14.72
C SER A 56 0.33 9.38 15.93
N SER A 57 -1.00 9.48 15.72
CA SER A 57 -2.01 9.59 16.77
C SER A 57 -2.27 8.28 17.52
N GLY A 58 -1.68 7.16 17.07
CA GLY A 58 -1.96 5.80 17.56
C GLY A 58 -3.17 5.14 16.90
N ALA A 59 -3.91 5.86 16.05
CA ALA A 59 -4.99 5.29 15.26
C ALA A 59 -4.46 4.22 14.30
N ARG A 60 -5.22 3.12 14.14
CA ARG A 60 -4.86 2.01 13.25
C ARG A 60 -6.01 1.65 12.33
N ALA A 61 -5.68 1.37 11.07
CA ALA A 61 -6.63 0.90 10.06
C ALA A 61 -6.05 -0.24 9.25
N ARG A 62 -6.91 -1.17 8.80
CA ARG A 62 -6.51 -2.38 8.08
C ARG A 62 -7.09 -2.41 6.68
N PHE A 63 -6.28 -2.86 5.71
CA PHE A 63 -6.61 -2.88 4.29
C PHE A 63 -6.13 -4.20 3.68
N GLY A 64 -7.07 -4.98 3.14
CA GLY A 64 -6.75 -6.24 2.45
C GLY A 64 -6.42 -6.05 0.97
N SER A 65 -6.07 -7.14 0.30
CA SER A 65 -5.84 -7.19 -1.15
C SER A 65 -6.92 -6.46 -1.96
N GLY A 66 -6.50 -5.72 -2.98
CA GLY A 66 -7.34 -4.90 -3.85
C GLY A 66 -7.66 -3.51 -3.28
N ALA A 67 -7.31 -3.22 -2.02
CA ALA A 67 -7.46 -1.88 -1.47
C ALA A 67 -6.51 -0.90 -2.17
N VAL A 68 -7.06 0.28 -2.50
CA VAL A 68 -6.33 1.39 -3.13
C VAL A 68 -6.32 2.57 -2.16
N LEU A 69 -5.13 3.10 -1.88
CA LEU A 69 -4.86 4.04 -0.80
C LEU A 69 -4.01 5.20 -1.29
N THR A 70 -4.15 6.34 -0.64
CA THR A 70 -3.13 7.39 -0.64
C THR A 70 -2.83 7.77 0.80
N PHE A 71 -1.58 8.14 1.06
CA PHE A 71 -1.17 8.63 2.38
C PHE A 71 -1.20 10.17 2.47
N ALA A 72 -1.69 10.85 1.44
CA ALA A 72 -1.88 12.30 1.46
C ALA A 72 -2.90 12.71 2.54
N GLY A 73 -2.53 13.68 3.38
CA GLY A 73 -3.39 14.20 4.45
C GLY A 73 -3.54 13.26 5.66
N VAL A 74 -2.90 12.10 5.63
CA VAL A 74 -2.75 11.20 6.78
C VAL A 74 -1.30 11.30 7.27
N GLN A 75 -1.07 11.05 8.56
CA GLN A 75 0.28 11.01 9.14
C GLN A 75 0.61 9.57 9.56
N PRO A 76 0.86 8.64 8.61
CA PRO A 76 1.33 7.32 8.96
C PRO A 76 2.68 7.42 9.67
N ARG A 77 2.86 6.54 10.63
CA ARG A 77 4.12 6.31 11.32
C ARG A 77 4.74 5.00 10.86
N ARG A 78 3.93 3.95 10.72
CA ARG A 78 4.37 2.60 10.33
C ARG A 78 3.36 1.93 9.42
N LEU A 79 3.88 1.15 8.48
CA LEU A 79 3.14 0.19 7.66
C LEU A 79 3.48 -1.21 8.18
N LEU A 80 2.50 -1.92 8.70
CA LEU A 80 2.68 -3.21 9.36
C LEU A 80 2.04 -4.32 8.54
N ASN A 81 2.68 -5.48 8.56
CA ASN A 81 2.07 -6.72 8.09
C ASN A 81 1.70 -7.60 9.30
N PRO A 82 0.44 -7.52 9.80
CA PRO A 82 -0.03 -8.40 10.86
C PRO A 82 -0.36 -9.83 10.37
N GLY A 83 -0.27 -10.09 9.06
CA GLY A 83 -0.63 -11.37 8.46
C GLY A 83 0.44 -12.44 8.65
N ALA A 84 0.06 -13.69 8.34
CA ALA A 84 0.96 -14.84 8.37
C ALA A 84 1.77 -15.03 7.07
N THR A 85 1.42 -14.30 6.01
CA THR A 85 2.08 -14.31 4.70
C THR A 85 2.70 -12.95 4.41
N SER A 86 3.50 -12.85 3.35
CA SER A 86 4.06 -11.55 2.94
C SER A 86 2.96 -10.60 2.49
N LEU A 87 3.13 -9.33 2.84
CA LEU A 87 2.35 -8.20 2.33
C LEU A 87 3.08 -7.63 1.13
N VAL A 88 2.38 -7.48 0.01
CA VAL A 88 2.90 -6.89 -1.23
C VAL A 88 2.12 -5.63 -1.54
N LEU A 89 2.86 -4.53 -1.68
CA LEU A 89 2.32 -3.22 -2.06
C LEU A 89 2.91 -2.80 -3.40
N SER A 90 2.08 -2.22 -4.25
CA SER A 90 2.55 -1.43 -5.40
C SER A 90 2.32 0.03 -5.12
N ALA A 91 3.38 0.84 -5.22
CA ALA A 91 3.30 2.30 -5.18
C ALA A 91 3.47 2.85 -6.60
N LEU A 92 2.43 3.46 -7.15
CA LEU A 92 2.46 4.19 -8.40
C LEU A 92 2.70 5.67 -8.11
N THR A 93 3.77 6.24 -8.67
CA THR A 93 4.02 7.69 -8.66
C THR A 93 4.08 8.22 -10.09
N ARG A 94 4.04 9.54 -10.25
CA ARG A 94 4.39 10.20 -11.51
C ARG A 94 5.92 10.21 -11.69
#